data_AF-A0A511M9Y7-F1
#
_entry.id   AF-A0A511M9Y7-F1
#
_cell.length_a   1.000
_cell.length_b   1.000
_cell.length_c   1.000
_cell.angle_alpha   90.00
_cell.angle_beta   90.00
_cell.angle_gamma   90.00
#
_symmetry.space_group_name_H-M   'P 1'
#
loop_
_entity.id
_entity.type
_entity.pdbx_description
1 polymer ?
#
loop_
_entity_poly.entity_id
_entity_poly.type
_entity_poly.pdbx_seq_one_letter_code
_entity_poly.pdbx_strand_id
1 'polypeptide(L)'
;MSAIKPAIPVGGGFYKPSRSNDGPNCVSWKFVDGRVLIQDSKYAGDPDKQPTIDCTDDQWAALLELTLSANSGTTGNLEVVLHSNGAGTLKGVDVEGQPVRLDYTPTEWDFWAKGVADGEAHRP
;
A
#
# COMPACT_ATOMS: atom_id res chain seq x y z
N MET A 1 13.11 -19.07 17.45
CA MET A 1 12.37 -19.74 16.36
C MET A 1 11.18 -18.83 16.09
N SER A 2 10.95 -18.17 14.95
CA SER A 2 11.44 -18.31 13.59
C SER A 2 11.60 -16.88 13.03
N ALA A 3 12.69 -16.60 12.33
CA ALA A 3 12.84 -15.33 11.62
C ALA A 3 11.91 -15.35 10.40
N ILE A 4 10.82 -14.58 10.44
CA ILE A 4 10.00 -14.34 9.25
C ILE A 4 10.77 -13.33 8.41
N LYS A 5 11.63 -13.84 7.54
CA LYS A 5 12.28 -13.05 6.49
C LYS A 5 11.18 -12.69 5.48
N PRO A 6 10.91 -11.42 5.18
CA PRO A 6 10.03 -11.07 4.08
C PRO A 6 10.56 -11.71 2.81
N ALA A 7 9.72 -12.47 2.11
CA ALA A 7 10.07 -12.98 0.79
C ALA A 7 10.07 -11.79 -0.17
N ILE A 8 11.26 -11.22 -0.42
CA ILE A 8 11.46 -10.33 -1.55
C ILE A 8 11.14 -11.18 -2.80
N PRO A 9 10.12 -10.85 -3.61
CA PRO A 9 9.85 -11.59 -4.82
C PRO A 9 11.08 -11.50 -5.74
N VAL A 10 11.71 -12.65 -5.97
CA VAL A 10 12.83 -12.82 -6.90
C VAL A 10 12.28 -12.59 -8.31
N GLY A 11 12.24 -11.33 -8.75
CA GLY A 11 11.68 -10.94 -10.05
C GLY A 11 11.12 -9.53 -10.17
N GLY A 12 11.21 -8.67 -9.14
CA GLY A 12 10.69 -7.30 -9.22
C GLY A 12 9.15 -7.25 -9.29
N GLY A 13 8.47 -8.21 -8.67
CA GLY A 13 7.01 -8.24 -8.55
C GLY A 13 6.49 -7.34 -7.42
N PHE A 14 5.17 -7.19 -7.35
CA PHE A 14 4.51 -6.55 -6.21
C PHE A 14 4.69 -7.38 -4.93
N TYR A 15 5.08 -6.70 -3.85
CA TYR A 15 5.11 -7.21 -2.49
C TYR A 15 3.70 -7.23 -1.91
N LYS A 16 3.38 -8.31 -1.20
CA LYS A 16 2.19 -8.44 -0.35
C LYS A 16 2.65 -8.62 1.11
N PRO A 17 2.02 -7.95 2.09
CA PRO A 17 2.35 -8.15 3.51
C PRO A 17 2.25 -9.61 3.92
N SER A 18 3.06 -10.03 4.90
CA SER A 18 3.09 -11.44 5.31
C SER A 18 1.78 -11.87 6.00
N ARG A 19 1.17 -10.96 6.77
CA ARG A 19 -0.14 -11.15 7.42
C ARG A 19 -1.32 -11.11 6.43
N SER A 20 -1.03 -10.73 5.19
CA SER A 20 -1.96 -10.63 4.07
C SER A 20 -1.92 -11.85 3.14
N ASN A 21 -1.08 -12.84 3.44
CA ASN A 21 -0.83 -13.99 2.56
C ASN A 21 -1.93 -15.08 2.63
N ASP A 22 -2.81 -15.04 3.64
CA ASP A 22 -3.92 -16.00 3.85
C ASP A 22 -5.31 -15.41 3.55
N GLY A 23 -5.41 -14.23 2.93
CA GLY A 23 -6.69 -13.58 2.61
C GLY A 23 -6.70 -12.79 1.29
N PRO A 24 -7.83 -12.73 0.56
CA PRO A 24 -7.89 -12.21 -0.83
C PRO A 24 -7.82 -10.67 -1.00
N ASN A 25 -7.37 -9.89 -0.02
CA ASN A 25 -7.92 -8.55 0.18
C ASN A 25 -6.88 -7.52 0.68
N CYS A 26 -5.76 -7.31 0.00
CA CYS A 26 -4.65 -6.53 0.62
C CYS A 26 -4.00 -5.50 -0.30
N VAL A 27 -3.50 -4.43 0.32
CA VAL A 27 -2.57 -3.47 -0.27
C VAL A 27 -1.34 -4.23 -0.78
N SER A 28 -0.95 -4.01 -2.02
CA SER A 28 0.32 -4.50 -2.55
C SER A 28 1.13 -3.36 -3.11
N TRP A 29 2.45 -3.40 -2.94
CA TRP A 29 3.33 -2.34 -3.45
C TRP A 29 4.55 -2.88 -4.17
N LYS A 30 5.12 -2.08 -5.07
CA LYS A 30 6.34 -2.42 -5.79
C LYS A 30 7.28 -1.22 -5.82
N PHE A 31 8.52 -1.43 -5.38
CA PHE A 31 9.58 -0.43 -5.55
C PHE A 31 10.09 -0.45 -7.00
N VAL A 32 10.10 0.70 -7.66
CA VAL A 32 10.59 0.88 -9.04
C VAL A 32 11.33 2.21 -9.12
N ASP A 33 12.62 2.21 -9.40
CA ASP A 33 13.42 3.40 -9.74
C ASP A 33 13.10 4.69 -8.95
N GLY A 34 13.17 4.63 -7.61
CA GLY A 34 12.90 5.78 -6.73
C GLY A 34 11.41 6.10 -6.51
N ARG A 35 10.53 5.19 -6.93
CA ARG A 35 9.08 5.26 -6.74
C ARG A 35 8.54 3.99 -6.10
N VAL A 36 7.32 4.11 -5.61
CA VAL A 36 6.52 3.01 -5.08
C VAL A 36 5.17 3.00 -5.80
N LEU A 37 4.90 1.91 -6.50
CA LEU A 37 3.58 1.66 -7.08
C LEU A 37 2.71 0.98 -6.02
N ILE A 38 1.52 1.50 -5.77
CA ILE A 38 0.54 0.93 -4.82
C ILE A 38 -0.67 0.45 -5.60
N GLN A 39 -1.12 -0.77 -5.33
CA GLN A 39 -2.26 -1.39 -5.98
C GLN A 39 -3.17 -2.07 -4.95
N ASP A 40 -4.45 -2.17 -5.31
CA ASP A 40 -5.37 -3.07 -4.62
C ASP A 40 -5.30 -4.46 -5.28
N SER A 41 -4.74 -5.43 -4.56
CA SER A 41 -4.56 -6.78 -5.08
C SER A 41 -5.85 -7.59 -5.22
N LYS A 42 -7.00 -7.06 -4.74
CA LYS A 42 -8.32 -7.68 -4.92
C LYS A 42 -8.98 -7.34 -6.26
N TYR A 43 -8.38 -6.44 -7.04
CA TYR A 43 -8.90 -6.08 -8.35
C TYR A 43 -8.95 -7.30 -9.27
N ALA A 44 -10.17 -7.71 -9.66
CA ALA A 44 -10.43 -8.89 -10.48
C ALA A 44 -10.78 -8.54 -11.94
N GLY A 45 -10.54 -7.29 -12.37
CA GLY A 45 -10.79 -6.82 -13.72
C GLY A 45 -9.61 -7.08 -14.67
N ASP A 46 -9.53 -6.27 -15.72
CA ASP A 46 -8.45 -6.30 -16.70
C ASP A 46 -7.11 -5.92 -16.03
N PRO A 47 -6.11 -6.82 -15.97
CA PRO A 47 -4.83 -6.54 -15.30
C PRO A 47 -4.14 -5.26 -15.81
N ASP A 48 -4.30 -4.93 -17.09
CA ASP A 48 -3.72 -3.73 -17.70
C ASP A 48 -4.44 -2.43 -17.24
N LYS A 49 -5.60 -2.56 -16.60
CA LYS A 49 -6.40 -1.46 -16.04
C LYS A 49 -6.46 -1.49 -14.52
N GLN A 50 -5.59 -2.28 -13.89
CA GLN A 50 -5.56 -2.37 -12.43
C GLN A 50 -5.20 -0.99 -11.84
N PRO A 51 -6.08 -0.40 -11.01
CA PRO A 51 -5.83 0.92 -10.44
C PRO A 51 -4.53 0.91 -9.63
N THR A 52 -3.61 1.79 -10.03
CA THR A 52 -2.26 1.87 -9.46
C THR A 52 -1.94 3.31 -9.12
N ILE A 53 -1.62 3.59 -7.85
CA ILE A 53 -1.10 4.90 -7.45
C ILE A 53 0.42 4.88 -7.62
N ASP A 54 0.97 5.90 -8.28
CA ASP A 54 2.40 6.16 -8.39
C ASP A 54 2.84 7.15 -7.29
N CYS A 55 3.66 6.69 -6.36
CA CYS A 55 4.17 7.48 -5.24
C CYS A 55 5.68 7.70 -5.38
N THR A 56 6.17 8.90 -5.07
CA THR A 56 7.60 9.09 -4.83
C THR A 56 8.03 8.42 -3.52
N ASP A 57 9.34 8.22 -3.33
CA ASP A 57 9.88 7.71 -2.06
C ASP A 57 9.49 8.60 -0.85
N ASP A 58 9.46 9.92 -1.01
CA ASP A 58 9.06 10.86 0.05
C ASP A 58 7.58 10.72 0.41
N GLN A 59 6.72 10.53 -0.60
CA GLN A 59 5.30 10.30 -0.39
C GLN A 59 5.05 8.95 0.26
N TRP A 60 5.82 7.93 -0.12
CA TRP A 60 5.77 6.61 0.52
C TRP A 60 6.14 6.73 2.01
N ALA A 61 7.26 7.37 2.34
CA ALA A 61 7.68 7.58 3.72
C ALA A 61 6.59 8.32 4.54
N ALA A 62 6.03 9.40 4.00
CA ALA A 62 4.95 10.14 4.64
C ALA A 62 3.67 9.30 4.82
N LEU A 63 3.32 8.44 3.86
CA LEU A 63 2.22 7.49 3.98
C LEU A 63 2.46 6.49 5.13
N LEU A 64 3.67 5.97 5.29
CA LEU A 64 3.99 5.06 6.40
C LEU A 64 3.84 5.77 7.74
N GLU A 65 4.34 7.01 7.87
CA GLU A 65 4.20 7.82 9.09
C GLU A 65 2.72 8.12 9.43
N LEU A 66 1.92 8.49 8.44
CA LEU A 66 0.47 8.71 8.62
C LEU A 66 -0.24 7.42 9.06
N THR A 67 0.15 6.28 8.48
CA THR A 67 -0.37 4.96 8.85
C THR A 67 -0.03 4.62 10.30
N LEU A 68 1.24 4.78 10.70
CA LEU A 68 1.72 4.50 12.07
C LEU A 68 1.11 5.44 13.10
N SER A 69 0.87 6.70 12.72
CA SER A 69 0.24 7.71 13.58
C SER A 69 -1.29 7.58 13.62
N ALA A 70 -1.89 6.66 12.86
CA ALA A 70 -3.32 6.51 12.69
C ALA A 70 -4.03 7.84 12.35
N ASN A 71 -3.43 8.62 11.44
CA ASN A 71 -3.93 9.93 11.03
C ASN A 71 -4.27 9.96 9.53
N SER A 72 -5.35 10.68 9.21
CA SER A 72 -5.59 11.16 7.85
C SER A 72 -4.61 12.29 7.51
N GLY A 73 -4.28 12.46 6.23
CA GLY A 73 -3.38 13.52 5.80
C GLY A 73 -3.13 13.53 4.30
N THR A 74 -2.36 14.52 3.85
CA THR A 74 -1.99 14.69 2.44
C THR A 74 -0.49 14.95 2.33
N THR A 75 0.16 14.33 1.34
CA THR A 75 1.57 14.51 1.00
C THR A 75 1.73 14.60 -0.52
N GLY A 76 2.01 15.81 -1.03
CA GLY A 76 1.95 16.08 -2.46
C GLY A 76 0.56 15.79 -3.04
N ASN A 77 0.46 14.87 -4.00
CA ASN A 77 -0.80 14.42 -4.60
C ASN A 77 -1.39 13.15 -3.94
N LEU A 78 -0.75 12.59 -2.91
CA LEU A 78 -1.21 11.41 -2.19
C LEU A 78 -2.02 11.85 -0.95
N GLU A 79 -3.22 11.31 -0.78
CA GLU A 79 -4.11 11.55 0.34
C GLU A 79 -4.45 10.22 1.04
N VAL A 80 -4.36 10.22 2.37
CA VAL A 80 -4.82 9.13 3.24
C VAL A 80 -6.05 9.60 3.99
N VAL A 81 -7.15 8.88 3.85
CA VAL A 81 -8.38 9.14 4.60
C VAL A 81 -8.71 7.94 5.46
N LEU A 82 -8.63 8.12 6.78
CA LEU A 82 -9.12 7.16 7.75
C LEU A 82 -10.59 7.46 8.07
N HIS A 83 -11.41 6.42 8.01
CA HIS A 83 -12.83 6.48 8.29
C HIS A 83 -13.10 6.06 9.74
N SER A 84 -14.18 6.58 10.33
CA SER A 84 -14.55 6.28 11.73
C SER A 84 -14.87 4.81 12.00
N ASN A 85 -15.18 4.03 10.96
CA ASN A 85 -15.39 2.59 11.04
C ASN A 85 -14.09 1.76 10.95
N GLY A 86 -12.92 2.42 10.87
CA GLY A 86 -11.61 1.78 10.73
C GLY A 86 -11.18 1.49 9.29
N ALA A 87 -12.02 1.77 8.29
CA ALA A 87 -11.65 1.66 6.88
C ALA A 87 -10.63 2.75 6.50
N GLY A 88 -9.89 2.51 5.42
CA GLY A 88 -8.95 3.49 4.86
C GLY A 88 -9.17 3.68 3.37
N THR A 89 -8.99 4.92 2.89
CA THR A 89 -8.96 5.24 1.47
C THR A 89 -7.63 5.90 1.14
N LEU A 90 -6.97 5.41 0.09
CA LEU A 90 -5.87 6.11 -0.56
C LEU A 90 -6.37 6.80 -1.82
N LYS A 91 -6.01 8.06 -2.00
CA LYS A 91 -6.20 8.78 -3.27
C LYS A 91 -4.86 9.30 -3.75
N GLY A 92 -4.61 9.18 -5.04
CA GLY A 92 -3.39 9.66 -5.67
C GLY A 92 -3.57 9.80 -7.16
N VAL A 93 -2.48 9.68 -7.90
CA VAL A 93 -2.52 9.60 -9.36
C VAL A 93 -1.72 8.40 -9.85
N ASP A 94 -1.99 7.93 -11.06
CA ASP A 94 -1.15 6.95 -11.75
C ASP A 94 0.06 7.59 -12.45
N VAL A 95 0.82 6.78 -13.17
CA VAL A 95 2.02 7.22 -13.93
C VAL A 95 1.72 8.23 -15.05
N GLU A 96 0.47 8.30 -15.52
CA GLU A 96 -0.01 9.26 -16.51
C GLU A 96 -0.63 10.51 -15.86
N GLY A 97 -0.67 10.57 -14.52
CA GLY A 97 -1.24 11.66 -13.75
C GLY A 97 -2.77 11.60 -13.62
N GLN A 98 -3.42 10.50 -13.96
CA GLN A 98 -4.86 10.33 -13.80
C GLN A 98 -5.22 9.98 -12.35
N PRO A 99 -6.33 10.51 -11.81
CA PRO A 99 -6.70 10.27 -10.42
C PRO A 99 -7.04 8.80 -10.17
N VAL A 100 -6.47 8.24 -9.09
CA VAL A 100 -6.71 6.87 -8.63
C VAL A 100 -7.21 6.89 -7.19
N ARG A 101 -8.19 6.03 -6.90
CA ARG A 101 -8.73 5.82 -5.56
C ARG A 101 -8.72 4.33 -5.23
N LEU A 102 -8.15 3.99 -4.09
CA LEU A 102 -8.12 2.63 -3.55
C LEU A 102 -8.84 2.63 -2.20
N ASP A 103 -9.89 1.81 -2.06
CA ASP A 103 -10.71 1.73 -0.85
C ASP A 103 -10.51 0.39 -0.15
N TYR A 104 -10.15 0.46 1.14
CA TYR A 104 -9.82 -0.68 1.97
C TYR A 104 -10.82 -0.82 3.11
N THR A 105 -11.32 -2.04 3.33
CA THR A 105 -12.18 -2.35 4.48
C THR A 105 -11.39 -2.21 5.79
N PRO A 106 -12.07 -2.14 6.96
CA PRO A 106 -11.38 -2.03 8.23
C PRO A 106 -10.34 -3.14 8.49
N THR A 107 -10.66 -4.37 8.11
CA THR A 107 -9.74 -5.51 8.26
C THR A 107 -8.52 -5.38 7.37
N GLU A 108 -8.70 -4.93 6.12
CA GLU A 108 -7.58 -4.75 5.17
C GLU A 108 -6.64 -3.65 5.66
N TRP A 109 -7.20 -2.55 6.17
CA TRP A 109 -6.42 -1.43 6.69
C TRP A 109 -5.66 -1.78 7.98
N ASP A 110 -6.28 -2.53 8.89
CA ASP A 110 -5.62 -3.02 10.12
C ASP A 110 -4.45 -3.96 9.80
N PHE A 111 -4.60 -4.86 8.84
CA PHE A 111 -3.49 -5.70 8.38
C PHE A 111 -2.36 -4.91 7.72
N TRP A 112 -2.69 -3.92 6.89
CA TRP A 112 -1.72 -2.98 6.33
C TRP A 112 -0.93 -2.27 7.44
N ALA A 113 -1.63 -1.62 8.39
CA ALA A 113 -1.00 -0.87 9.46
C ALA A 113 -0.08 -1.76 10.33
N LYS A 114 -0.49 -3.01 10.59
CA LYS A 114 0.34 -4.00 11.30
C LYS A 114 1.60 -4.39 10.50
N GLY A 115 1.48 -4.58 9.18
CA GLY A 115 2.64 -4.84 8.32
C GLY A 115 3.62 -3.68 8.29
N VAL A 116 3.14 -2.43 8.25
CA VAL A 116 3.97 -1.23 8.37
C VAL A 116 4.69 -1.19 9.72
N ALA A 117 3.98 -1.45 10.82
CA ALA A 117 4.55 -1.49 12.17
C ALA A 117 5.61 -2.60 12.35
N ASP A 118 5.43 -3.74 11.68
CA ASP A 118 6.41 -4.84 11.64
C ASP A 118 7.63 -4.53 10.76
N GLY A 119 7.62 -3.38 10.07
CA GLY A 119 8.72 -2.92 9.21
C GLY A 119 8.69 -3.49 7.79
N GLU A 120 7.65 -4.24 7.40
CA GLU A 120 7.56 -4.91 6.09
C GLU A 120 7.57 -3.95 4.89
N ALA A 121 7.10 -2.73 5.12
CA ALA A 121 6.97 -1.68 4.10
C ALA A 121 8.23 -0.79 3.93
N HIS A 122 9.29 -1.04 4.70
CA HIS A 122 10.55 -0.34 4.52
C HIS A 122 11.32 -0.92 3.34
N ARG A 123 12.09 -0.07 2.64
CA ARG A 123 13.07 -0.58 1.67
C ARG A 123 14.04 -1.52 2.39
N PRO A 124 14.40 -2.67 1.79
CA PRO A 124 15.52 -3.48 2.27
C PRO A 124 16.86 -2.73 2.17
#